data_AF-H3ZR95-F1
#
_entry.id   AF-H3ZR95-F1
#
_cell.length_a   1.000
_cell.length_b   1.000
_cell.length_c   1.000
_cell.angle_alpha   90.00
_cell.angle_beta   90.00
_cell.angle_gamma   90.00
#
_symmetry.space_group_name_H-M   'P 1'
#
loop_
_entity.id
_entity.type
_entity.pdbx_description
1 polymer ?
#
loop_
_entity_poly.entity_id
_entity_poly.type
_entity_poly.pdbx_seq_one_letter_code
_entity_poly.pdbx_strand_id
1 'polypeptide(L)'
;MRILRGLYYVKTLEEFKLKRSIDTLRLISLGMDKVGIDWYFGLYTALRLNGVTHEYFPTIFVLSDVIYRPRPININGENVKFIKLKKSLFGFGVIEKRE
;
A
#
# COMPACT_ATOMS: atom_id res chain seq x y z
N MET A 1 10.66 1.93 -10.60
CA MET A 1 9.25 2.38 -10.48
C MET A 1 9.12 3.24 -9.24
N ARG A 2 8.43 4.38 -9.32
CA ARG A 2 8.29 5.30 -8.18
C ARG A 2 7.18 4.83 -7.24
N ILE A 3 7.47 4.77 -5.95
CA ILE A 3 6.49 4.45 -4.89
C ILE A 3 6.06 5.74 -4.19
N LEU A 4 7.03 6.47 -3.65
CA LEU A 4 6.86 7.80 -3.03
C LEU A 4 7.89 8.76 -3.60
N ARG A 5 7.81 10.06 -3.26
CA ARG A 5 8.90 11.00 -3.60
C ARG A 5 10.18 10.54 -2.88
N GLY A 6 11.25 10.30 -3.64
CA GLY A 6 12.51 9.83 -3.08
C GLY A 6 12.58 8.33 -2.79
N LEU A 7 11.52 7.56 -3.10
CA LEU A 7 11.49 6.11 -2.87
C LEU A 7 11.08 5.37 -4.13
N TYR A 8 11.95 4.48 -4.59
CA TYR A 8 11.82 3.78 -5.86
C TYR A 8 12.09 2.29 -5.68
N TYR A 9 11.29 1.48 -6.35
CA TYR A 9 11.57 0.06 -6.56
C TYR A 9 12.42 -0.12 -7.81
N VAL A 10 13.56 -0.80 -7.68
CA VAL A 10 14.41 -1.17 -8.81
C VAL A 10 14.02 -2.57 -9.26
N LYS A 11 13.60 -2.69 -10.52
CA LYS A 11 13.26 -3.98 -11.11
C LYS A 11 14.52 -4.84 -11.27
N THR A 12 14.38 -6.13 -11.03
CA THR A 12 15.39 -7.14 -11.33
C THR A 12 15.55 -7.32 -12.85
N LEU A 13 16.67 -7.91 -13.27
CA LEU A 13 16.91 -8.23 -14.68
C LEU A 13 15.82 -9.15 -15.26
N GLU A 14 15.30 -10.07 -14.46
CA GLU A 14 14.23 -10.97 -14.85
C GLU A 14 12.91 -10.23 -15.11
N GLU A 15 12.50 -9.34 -14.20
CA GLU A 15 11.31 -8.49 -14.39
C GLU A 15 11.40 -7.61 -15.64
N PHE A 16 12.60 -7.10 -15.94
CA PHE A 16 12.84 -6.36 -17.18
C PHE A 16 12.66 -7.24 -18.42
N LYS A 17 13.27 -8.42 -18.43
CA LYS A 17 13.19 -9.37 -19.57
C LYS A 17 11.76 -9.85 -19.80
N LEU A 18 11.06 -10.22 -18.73
CA LEU A 18 9.71 -10.77 -18.80
C LEU A 18 8.63 -9.71 -18.98
N LYS A 19 8.99 -8.41 -18.95
CA LYS A 19 8.04 -7.27 -18.93
C LYS A 19 6.96 -7.41 -17.85
N ARG A 20 7.26 -8.13 -16.77
CA ARG A 20 6.38 -8.28 -15.61
C ARG A 20 6.77 -7.26 -14.56
N SER A 21 5.82 -6.78 -13.77
CA SER A 21 6.09 -6.09 -12.52
C SER A 21 5.55 -6.93 -11.38
N ILE A 22 6.18 -6.82 -10.21
CA ILE A 22 5.54 -7.27 -8.98
C ILE A 22 4.19 -6.59 -8.77
N ASP A 23 3.32 -7.27 -8.04
CA ASP A 23 2.02 -6.75 -7.62
C ASP A 23 2.16 -5.41 -6.86
N THR A 24 1.19 -4.51 -7.07
CA THR A 24 1.24 -3.17 -6.49
C THR A 24 1.14 -3.18 -4.97
N LEU A 25 0.37 -4.08 -4.36
CA LEU A 25 0.32 -4.18 -2.91
C LEU A 25 1.69 -4.59 -2.36
N ARG A 26 2.34 -5.58 -2.99
CA ARG A 26 3.70 -6.00 -2.60
C ARG A 26 4.70 -4.84 -2.72
N LEU A 27 4.62 -4.07 -3.80
CA LEU A 27 5.50 -2.91 -4.02
C LEU A 27 5.26 -1.82 -2.96
N ILE A 28 4.02 -1.55 -2.58
CA ILE A 28 3.69 -0.65 -1.46
C ILE A 28 4.27 -1.21 -0.16
N SER A 29 4.07 -2.49 0.14
CA SER A 29 4.58 -3.10 1.38
C SER A 29 6.10 -2.97 1.50
N LEU A 30 6.85 -3.28 0.45
CA LEU A 30 8.30 -3.10 0.43
C LEU A 30 8.72 -1.64 0.63
N GLY A 31 7.99 -0.73 -0.01
CA GLY A 31 8.25 0.70 0.14
C GLY A 31 8.02 1.18 1.56
N MET A 32 6.90 0.80 2.16
CA MET A 32 6.52 1.26 3.49
C MET A 32 7.37 0.61 4.59
N ASP A 33 7.76 -0.65 4.44
CA ASP A 33 8.75 -1.32 5.29
C ASP A 33 10.09 -0.57 5.26
N LYS A 34 10.55 -0.16 4.07
CA LYS A 34 11.76 0.66 3.92
C LYS A 34 11.65 2.04 4.56
N VAL A 35 10.45 2.63 4.61
CA VAL A 35 10.19 3.93 5.25
C VAL A 35 10.19 3.82 6.78
N GLY A 36 9.82 2.66 7.34
CA GLY A 36 9.91 2.39 8.78
C GLY A 36 8.92 3.19 9.63
N ILE A 37 7.67 3.31 9.17
CA ILE A 37 6.59 4.00 9.90
C ILE A 37 5.43 3.04 10.15
N ASP A 38 4.50 3.43 11.02
CA ASP A 38 3.29 2.64 11.26
C ASP A 38 2.31 2.82 10.08
N TRP A 39 1.91 1.71 9.47
CA TRP A 39 0.99 1.70 8.33
C TRP A 39 0.24 0.37 8.20
N TYR A 40 -0.91 0.38 7.53
CA TYR A 40 -1.60 -0.82 7.10
C TYR A 40 -2.51 -0.55 5.90
N PHE A 41 -2.87 -1.61 5.16
CA PHE A 41 -3.93 -1.52 4.16
C PHE A 41 -5.28 -1.34 4.84
N GLY A 42 -6.02 -0.32 4.41
CA GLY A 42 -7.22 0.15 5.09
C GLY A 42 -8.48 0.12 4.24
N LEU A 43 -9.60 0.47 4.85
CA LEU A 43 -10.90 0.66 4.18
C LEU A 43 -11.22 -0.53 3.25
N TYR A 44 -11.66 -0.25 2.02
CA TYR A 44 -12.02 -1.27 1.05
C TYR A 44 -10.87 -2.22 0.68
N THR A 45 -9.62 -1.77 0.77
CA THR A 45 -8.47 -2.66 0.55
C THR A 45 -8.36 -3.69 1.67
N ALA A 46 -8.57 -3.29 2.93
CA ALA A 46 -8.60 -4.23 4.04
C ALA A 46 -9.76 -5.24 3.91
N LEU A 47 -10.94 -4.77 3.51
CA LEU A 47 -12.09 -5.64 3.28
C LEU A 47 -11.80 -6.68 2.19
N ARG A 48 -11.23 -6.24 1.06
CA ARG A 48 -10.86 -7.14 -0.04
C ARG A 48 -9.82 -8.18 0.39
N LEU A 49 -8.79 -7.75 1.10
CA LEU A 49 -7.70 -8.64 1.55
C LEU A 49 -8.15 -9.66 2.60
N ASN A 50 -9.21 -9.36 3.35
CA ASN A 50 -9.82 -10.29 4.31
C ASN A 50 -10.95 -11.13 3.69
N GLY A 51 -11.23 -11.01 2.39
CA GLY A 51 -12.28 -11.78 1.73
C GLY A 51 -13.70 -11.45 2.17
N VAL A 52 -13.92 -10.29 2.80
CA VAL A 52 -15.23 -9.86 3.32
C VAL A 52 -16.04 -9.02 2.32
N THR A 53 -15.55 -8.87 1.09
CA THR A 53 -16.29 -8.23 -0.01
C THR A 53 -15.91 -8.85 -1.35
N HIS A 54 -16.88 -8.89 -2.27
CA HIS A 54 -16.70 -9.24 -3.68
C HIS A 54 -16.71 -8.00 -4.60
N GLU A 55 -16.86 -6.81 -4.02
CA GLU A 55 -16.88 -5.56 -4.77
C GLU A 55 -15.48 -5.17 -5.25
N TYR A 56 -15.43 -4.59 -6.45
CA TYR A 56 -14.20 -4.08 -7.04
C TYR A 56 -14.03 -2.58 -6.74
N PHE A 57 -12.90 -2.23 -6.13
CA PHE A 57 -12.51 -0.85 -5.87
C PHE A 57 -11.24 -0.51 -6.64
N PRO A 58 -11.25 0.49 -7.54
CA PRO A 58 -10.09 0.86 -8.36
C PRO A 58 -9.03 1.66 -7.61
N THR A 59 -9.12 1.75 -6.28
CA THR A 59 -8.19 2.51 -5.43
C THR A 59 -7.72 1.65 -4.28
N ILE A 60 -6.40 1.60 -4.12
CA ILE A 60 -5.72 1.00 -2.99
C ILE A 60 -5.65 2.05 -1.87
N PHE A 61 -6.19 1.74 -0.71
CA PHE A 61 -6.18 2.61 0.46
C PHE A 61 -5.08 2.16 1.44
N VAL A 62 -4.21 3.11 1.79
CA VAL A 62 -3.13 2.92 2.74
C VAL A 62 -3.34 3.89 3.89
N LEU A 63 -3.48 3.36 5.10
CA LEU A 63 -3.57 4.14 6.32
C LEU A 63 -2.17 4.24 6.94
N SER A 64 -1.81 5.42 7.43
CA SER A 64 -0.55 5.68 8.11
C SER A 64 -0.74 6.70 9.23
N ASP A 65 0.09 6.66 10.26
CA ASP A 65 0.12 7.69 11.30
C ASP A 65 0.96 8.93 10.90
N VAL A 66 1.75 8.84 9.82
CA VAL A 66 2.66 9.90 9.35
C VAL A 66 2.27 10.42 7.95
N ILE A 67 2.07 9.54 6.97
CA ILE A 67 1.96 9.95 5.56
C ILE A 67 0.53 10.40 5.21
N TYR A 68 0.43 11.62 4.67
CA TYR A 68 -0.79 12.16 4.09
C TYR A 68 -0.62 12.52 2.61
N ARG A 69 -1.62 12.22 1.78
CA ARG A 69 -1.73 12.73 0.40
C ARG A 69 -3.15 13.23 0.11
N PRO A 70 -3.34 14.48 -0.32
CA PRO A 70 -4.67 15.03 -0.59
C PRO A 70 -5.32 14.37 -1.81
N ARG A 71 -4.55 13.96 -2.82
CA ARG A 71 -5.04 13.23 -4.00
C ARG A 71 -4.42 11.82 -4.05
N PRO A 72 -5.10 10.83 -4.67
CA PRO A 72 -4.47 9.56 -5.01
C PRO A 72 -3.22 9.79 -5.86
N ILE A 73 -2.22 8.93 -5.69
CA ILE A 73 -1.02 8.90 -6.52
C ILE A 73 -1.02 7.60 -7.33
N ASN A 74 -0.44 7.62 -8.52
CA ASN A 74 -0.28 6.41 -9.31
C ASN A 74 0.97 5.65 -8.87
N ILE A 75 0.81 4.36 -8.53
CA ILE A 75 1.91 3.45 -8.24
C ILE A 75 1.69 2.19 -9.06
N ASN A 76 2.65 1.86 -9.94
CA ASN A 76 2.60 0.66 -10.78
C ASN A 76 1.28 0.55 -11.58
N GLY A 77 0.75 1.68 -12.05
CA GLY A 77 -0.51 1.72 -12.82
C GLY A 77 -1.78 1.87 -11.99
N GLU A 78 -1.72 1.64 -10.67
CA GLU A 78 -2.89 1.69 -9.79
C GLU A 78 -3.02 3.01 -9.04
N ASN A 79 -4.26 3.40 -8.73
CA ASN A 79 -4.50 4.54 -7.86
C ASN A 79 -4.30 4.16 -6.39
N VAL A 80 -3.43 4.90 -5.70
CA VAL A 80 -3.12 4.67 -4.28
C VAL A 80 -3.41 5.92 -3.47
N LYS A 81 -4.29 5.78 -2.48
CA LYS A 81 -4.72 6.87 -1.60
C LYS A 81 -4.15 6.65 -0.19
N PHE A 82 -3.24 7.55 0.19
CA PHE A 82 -2.72 7.62 1.55
C PHE A 82 -3.62 8.48 2.42
N ILE A 83 -4.10 7.90 3.51
CA ILE A 83 -4.92 8.56 4.52
C ILE A 83 -4.14 8.57 5.83
N LYS A 84 -3.99 9.75 6.40
CA LYS A 84 -3.34 9.91 7.71
C LYS A 84 -4.39 9.79 8.80
N LEU A 85 -4.16 8.91 9.77
CA LEU A 85 -4.95 8.87 11.00
C LEU A 85 -4.16 9.49 12.15
N LYS A 86 -4.87 10.00 13.15
CA LYS A 86 -4.23 10.39 14.41
C LYS A 86 -3.68 9.13 15.08
N LYS A 87 -2.48 9.22 15.66
CA LYS A 87 -1.83 8.09 16.33
C LYS A 87 -2.71 7.45 17.43
N SER A 88 -3.51 8.25 18.13
CA SER A 88 -4.47 7.80 19.15
C SER A 88 -5.63 6.93 18.61
N LEU A 89 -5.88 6.96 17.30
CA LEU A 89 -6.90 6.17 16.61
C LEU A 89 -6.27 5.11 15.70
N PHE A 90 -4.94 5.07 15.61
CA PHE A 90 -4.22 4.19 14.72
C PHE A 90 -4.15 2.78 15.32
N GLY A 91 -4.35 1.75 14.50
CA GLY A 91 -4.24 0.36 14.92
C GLY A 91 -5.50 -0.23 15.59
N PHE A 92 -6.56 0.56 15.79
CA PHE A 92 -7.83 0.01 16.26
C PHE A 92 -8.36 -1.05 15.29
N GLY A 93 -8.64 -2.26 15.81
CA GLY A 93 -9.12 -3.39 15.01
C GLY A 93 -8.08 -4.08 14.12
N VAL A 94 -6.80 -3.66 14.18
CA VAL A 94 -5.71 -4.36 13.50
C VAL A 94 -5.32 -5.59 14.33
N ILE A 95 -5.41 -6.77 13.72
CA ILE A 95 -5.05 -8.05 14.34
C ILE A 95 -3.80 -8.56 13.62
N GLU A 96 -2.73 -8.76 14.38
CA GLU A 96 -1.55 -9.47 13.88
C GLU A 96 -1.85 -10.96 13.87
N LYS A 97 -1.91 -11.57 12.68
CA LYS A 97 -1.98 -13.02 12.57
C LYS A 97 -0.60 -13.57 12.89
N ARG A 98 -0.47 -14.23 14.03
CA ARG A 98 0.68 -15.11 14.29
C ARG A 98 0.49 -16.35 13.43
N GLU A 99 1.37 -16.54 12.45
CA GLU A 99 1.55 -17.83 11.78
C GLU A 99 2.24 -18.82 12.73
#